data_AF-A0A6V8PUL0-F1
#
_entry.id   AF-A0A6V8PUL0-F1
#
_cell.length_a   1.000
_cell.length_b   1.000
_cell.length_c   1.000
_cell.angle_alpha   90.00
_cell.angle_beta   90.00
_cell.angle_gamma   90.00
#
_symmetry.space_group_name_H-M   'P 1'
#
loop_
_entity.id
_entity.type
_entity.pdbx_description
1 polymer ?
#
loop_
_entity_poly.entity_id
_entity_poly.type
_entity_poly.pdbx_seq_one_letter_code
_entity_poly.pdbx_strand_id
1 'polypeptide(L)' 'MQGLRRCKVAVVGSFVMDLVVHAPRRPEVGETLLGTSFAMYLGGKGINQAVARALT' A
#
# COMPACT_ATOMS: atom_id res chain seq x y z
N MET A 1 -15.07 -27.52 -19.25
CA MET A 1 -14.38 -26.24 -19.07
C MET A 1 -15.30 -25.32 -18.28
N GLN A 2 -15.07 -25.15 -16.97
CA GLN A 2 -15.91 -24.27 -16.16
C GLN A 2 -15.75 -22.83 -16.66
N GLY A 3 -16.86 -22.19 -17.01
CA GLY A 3 -16.85 -20.81 -17.52
C GLY A 3 -16.24 -19.85 -16.50
N LEU A 4 -15.39 -18.94 -16.97
CA LEU A 4 -14.83 -17.87 -16.16
C LEU A 4 -15.95 -17.13 -15.41
N ARG A 5 -15.84 -17.05 -14.08
CA ARG A 5 -16.74 -16.21 -13.28
C ARG A 5 -16.70 -14.79 -13.84
N ARG A 6 -17.88 -14.20 -14.05
CA ARG A 6 -18.01 -12.86 -14.62
C ARG A 6 -17.44 -11.83 -13.63
N CYS A 7 -16.24 -11.34 -13.91
CA CYS A 7 -15.62 -10.28 -13.13
C CYS A 7 -16.33 -8.96 -13.44
N LYS A 8 -16.96 -8.34 -12.44
CA LYS A 8 -17.72 -7.09 -12.63
C LYS A 8 -16.82 -5.86 -12.76
N VAL A 9 -15.66 -5.88 -12.12
CA VAL A 9 -14.68 -4.79 -12.13
C VAL A 9 -13.28 -5.40 -12.07
N ALA A 10 -12.41 -4.99 -12.98
CA ALA A 10 -10.98 -5.26 -12.89
C ALA A 10 -10.24 -3.95 -12.62
N VAL A 11 -9.31 -3.97 -11.66
CA VAL A 11 -8.45 -2.83 -11.36
C VAL A 11 -7.05 -3.14 -11.83
N VAL A 12 -6.54 -2.33 -12.76
CA VAL A 12 -5.16 -2.42 -13.26
C VAL A 12 -4.41 -1.21 -12.73
N GLY A 13 -3.45 -1.44 -11.84
CA GLY A 13 -2.74 -0.35 -11.18
C GLY A 13 -1.71 -0.85 -10.19
N SER A 14 -1.17 0.09 -9.41
CA SER A 14 -0.09 -0.19 -8.47
C SER A 14 -0.55 -1.01 -7.27
N PHE A 15 0.31 -1.96 -6.91
CA PHE A 15 0.28 -2.68 -5.65
C PHE A 15 1.70 -2.59 -5.06
N VAL A 16 1.84 -1.88 -3.95
CA VAL A 16 3.12 -1.63 -3.29
C VAL A 16 3.00 -1.85 -1.79
N MET A 17 4.12 -2.09 -1.12
CA MET A 17 4.17 -2.09 0.34
C MET A 17 4.60 -0.71 0.81
N ASP A 18 3.78 -0.08 1.63
CA ASP A 18 4.15 1.19 2.28
C ASP A 18 4.94 0.86 3.55
N LEU A 19 6.18 1.34 3.61
CA LEU A 19 7.08 1.19 4.75
C LEU A 19 7.07 2.51 5.55
N VAL A 20 6.45 2.49 6.72
CA VAL A 20 6.26 3.71 7.55
C VAL A 20 7.14 3.63 8.77
N VAL A 21 8.03 4.61 8.91
CA VAL A 21 8.89 4.80 10.08
C VAL A 21 8.48 6.10 10.78
N HIS A 22 8.20 6.05 12.08
CA HIS A 22 8.12 7.27 12.88
C HIS A 22 9.50 7.62 13.41
N ALA A 23 9.84 8.90 13.38
CA ALA A 23 11.09 9.44 13.88
C ALA A 23 10.79 10.74 14.65
N PRO A 24 11.62 11.14 15.62
CA PRO A 24 11.39 12.33 16.43
C PRO A 24 11.37 13.62 15.59
N ARG A 25 11.99 13.60 14.41
CA ARG A 25 11.98 14.68 13.41
C ARG A 25 12.35 14.12 12.03
N ARG A 26 12.33 14.99 11.01
CA ARG A 26 12.94 14.66 9.70
C ARG A 26 14.47 14.61 9.83
N PRO A 27 15.14 13.68 9.13
CA PRO A 27 16.60 13.63 9.08
C PRO A 27 17.15 14.79 8.24
N GLU A 28 18.32 15.28 8.62
CA GLU A 28 19.12 16.21 7.80
C GLU A 28 19.88 15.45 6.69
N VAL A 29 20.40 16.18 5.70
CA VAL A 29 21.17 15.58 4.61
C VAL A 29 22.42 14.88 5.16
N GLY A 30 22.57 13.59 4.85
CA GLY A 30 23.70 12.76 5.29
C GLY A 30 23.58 12.20 6.71
N GLU A 31 22.50 12.52 7.43
CA GLU A 31 22.28 12.02 8.78
C GLU A 31 21.72 10.59 8.78
N THR A 32 22.19 9.75 9.73
CA THR A 32 21.50 8.51 10.11
C THR A 32 20.70 8.75 11.39
N LEU A 33 19.38 8.62 11.33
CA LEU A 33 18.46 8.86 12.45
C LEU A 33 17.72 7.56 12.83
N LEU A 34 17.71 7.24 14.12
CA LEU A 34 16.95 6.09 14.64
C LEU A 34 15.44 6.39 14.67
N GLY A 35 14.65 5.47 14.12
CA GLY A 35 13.20 5.50 14.23
C GLY A 35 12.70 5.06 15.60
N THR A 36 11.53 5.56 16.00
CA THR A 36 10.85 5.18 17.25
C THR A 36 9.84 4.06 17.05
N SER A 37 9.36 3.85 15.82
CA SER A 37 8.50 2.71 15.45
C SER A 37 8.54 2.44 13.95
N PHE A 38 8.14 1.22 13.59
CA PHE A 38 8.05 0.75 12.21
C PHE A 38 6.75 -0.02 11.99
N ALA A 39 6.10 0.22 10.87
CA ALA A 39 4.93 -0.53 10.43
C ALA A 39 4.94 -0.68 8.91
N MET A 40 4.29 -1.75 8.42
CA MET A 40 4.12 -1.98 7.00
C MET A 40 2.63 -2.04 6.67
N TYR A 41 2.23 -1.36 5.60
CA TYR A 41 0.84 -1.31 5.14
C TYR A 41 0.74 -1.71 3.67
N LEU A 42 -0.43 -2.23 3.28
CA LEU A 42 -0.74 -2.38 1.86
C LEU A 42 -0.98 -0.99 1.27
N GLY A 43 -0.20 -0.64 0.25
CA GLY A 43 -0.21 0.64 -0.41
C GLY A 43 -0.38 0.52 -1.91
N GLY A 44 -0.56 1.68 -2.55
CA GLY A 44 -0.76 1.78 -3.98
C GLY A 44 -2.20 2.07 -4.36
N LYS A 45 -2.36 2.94 -5.35
CA LYS A 45 -3.69 3.40 -5.78
C LYS A 45 -4.53 2.25 -6.33
N GLY A 46 -3.91 1.28 -7.01
CA GLY A 46 -4.59 0.11 -7.56
C GLY A 46 -5.21 -0.75 -6.47
N ILE A 47 -4.42 -1.18 -5.47
CA ILE A 47 -4.96 -1.99 -4.37
C ILE A 47 -5.98 -1.21 -3.54
N ASN A 48 -5.77 0.09 -3.29
CA ASN A 48 -6.71 0.91 -2.53
C ASN A 48 -8.08 0.99 -3.22
N GLN A 49 -8.10 1.15 -4.54
CA GLN A 49 -9.33 1.12 -5.33
C GLN A 49 -9.97 -0.27 -5.38
N ALA A 50 -9.17 -1.33 -5.53
CA ALA A 50 -9.66 -2.71 -5.56
C ALA A 50 -10.32 -3.11 -4.24
N VAL A 51 -9.67 -2.78 -3.12
CA VAL A 51 -10.19 -3.04 -1.77
C VAL A 51 -11.46 -2.23 -1.52
N ALA A 52 -11.46 -0.92 -1.85
CA ALA A 52 -12.66 -0.10 -1.70
C ALA A 52 -13.85 -0.68 -2.48
N ARG A 53 -13.63 -1.16 -3.72
CA ARG A 53 -14.70 -1.78 -4.52
C ARG A 53 -15.16 -3.12 -3.95
N ALA A 54 -14.26 -3.92 -3.39
CA ALA A 54 -14.56 -5.24 -2.84
C ALA A 54 -15.35 -5.17 -1.53
N LEU A 55 -15.17 -4.11 -0.75
CA LEU A 55 -15.82 -3.89 0.55
C LEU A 55 -17.16 -3.13 0.46
N THR A 56 -17.66 -2.87 -0.75
CA THR A 56 -18.97 -2.21 -1.03
C THR A 56 -19.90 -3.13 -1.81
#